data_AF-A0A7Y5LA54-F1
#
_entry.id   AF-A0A7Y5LA54-F1
#
_cell.length_a   1.000
_cell.length_b   1.000
_cell.length_c   1.000
_cell.angle_alpha   90.00
_cell.angle_beta   90.00
_cell.angle_gamma   90.00
#
_symmetry.space_group_name_H-M   'P 1'
#
loop_
_entity.id
_entity.type
_entity.pdbx_description
1 polymer ?
#
loop_
_entity_poly.entity_id
_entity_poly.type
_entity_poly.pdbx_seq_one_letter_code
_entity_poly.pdbx_strand_id
1 'polypeptide(L)'
;MQEQLWKIFDNINFWLNYAERKNSLLLTVIGLQITAINLFSSEIDWILKVSLALLFLGFLVTLFSFFPRTRTQILNHSSKRKPIGPLDNLLFYDDIAKYSLDEYFVEIGKCFGEQTDDKVYLLLGA
;
A
#
# COMPACT_ATOMS: atom_id res chain seq x y z
N MET A 1 19.96 16.73 -0.38
CA MET A 1 19.43 15.53 0.30
C MET A 1 17.96 15.69 0.70
N GLN A 2 17.58 16.76 1.42
CA GLN A 2 16.17 17.01 1.78
C GLN A 2 15.23 17.14 0.58
N GLU A 3 15.63 17.82 -0.50
CA GLU A 3 14.81 17.96 -1.72
C GLU A 3 14.49 16.63 -2.41
N GLN A 4 15.42 15.67 -2.38
CA GLN A 4 15.21 14.34 -2.98
C GLN A 4 14.19 13.52 -2.18
N LEU A 5 14.24 13.60 -0.85
CA LEU A 5 13.27 12.97 0.04
C LEU A 5 11.86 13.55 -0.19
N TRP A 6 11.73 14.87 -0.25
CA TRP A 6 10.45 15.53 -0.54
C TRP A 6 9.89 15.08 -1.89
N LYS A 7 10.73 14.98 -2.93
CA LYS A 7 10.31 14.51 -4.25
C LYS A 7 9.81 13.06 -4.23
N ILE A 8 10.43 12.18 -3.45
CA ILE A 8 9.98 10.79 -3.28
C ILE A 8 8.64 10.75 -2.54
N PHE A 9 8.51 11.50 -1.44
CA PHE A 9 7.25 11.59 -0.70
C PHE A 9 6.11 12.16 -1.54
N ASP A 10 6.36 13.21 -2.32
CA ASP A 10 5.36 13.78 -3.22
C ASP A 10 4.91 12.78 -4.28
N ASN A 11 5.83 11.99 -4.84
CA ASN A 11 5.47 10.97 -5.82
C ASN A 11 4.62 9.87 -5.17
N ILE A 12 4.98 9.40 -3.96
CA ILE A 12 4.18 8.42 -3.22
C ILE A 12 2.79 8.97 -2.93
N ASN A 13 2.69 10.19 -2.43
CA ASN A 13 1.42 10.86 -2.14
C ASN A 13 0.58 11.06 -3.42
N PHE A 14 1.23 11.35 -4.55
CA PHE A 14 0.53 11.48 -5.83
C PHE A 14 -0.14 10.16 -6.25
N TRP A 15 0.61 9.05 -6.20
CA TRP A 15 0.06 7.73 -6.53
C TRP A 15 -1.02 7.28 -5.55
N LEU A 16 -0.85 7.55 -4.26
CA LEU A 16 -1.83 7.27 -3.22
C LEU A 16 -3.14 8.04 -3.48
N ASN A 17 -3.05 9.36 -3.66
CA ASN A 17 -4.20 10.21 -3.96
C ASN A 17 -4.92 9.80 -5.25
N TYR A 18 -4.16 9.39 -6.27
CA TYR A 18 -4.73 8.89 -7.53
C TYR A 18 -5.52 7.59 -7.33
N ALA A 19 -4.99 6.65 -6.54
CA ALA A 19 -5.68 5.40 -6.21
C ALA A 19 -6.95 5.65 -5.37
N GLU A 20 -6.87 6.51 -4.35
CA GLU A 20 -8.01 6.88 -3.52
C GLU A 20 -9.13 7.56 -4.32
N ARG A 21 -8.79 8.49 -5.20
CA ARG A 21 -9.78 9.17 -6.06
C ARG A 21 -10.52 8.19 -6.96
N LYS A 22 -9.83 7.23 -7.57
CA LYS A 22 -10.47 6.20 -8.41
C LYS A 22 -11.47 5.37 -7.63
N ASN A 23 -11.07 4.90 -6.46
CA ASN A 23 -11.92 4.05 -5.63
C ASN A 23 -13.10 4.84 -5.04
N SER A 24 -12.88 6.09 -4.62
CA SER A 24 -13.93 7.00 -4.15
C SER A 24 -14.98 7.27 -5.24
N LEU A 25 -14.55 7.47 -6.49
CA LEU A 25 -15.44 7.64 -7.62
C LEU A 25 -16.28 6.38 -7.87
N LEU A 26 -15.68 5.19 -7.85
CA LEU A 26 -16.41 3.92 -7.97
C LEU A 26 -17.47 3.77 -6.87
N LEU A 27 -17.10 4.04 -5.62
CA LEU A 27 -18.02 3.95 -4.48
C LEU A 27 -19.20 4.92 -4.62
N THR A 28 -18.91 6.14 -5.07
CA THR A 28 -19.92 7.19 -5.32
C THR A 28 -20.90 6.76 -6.40
N VAL A 29 -20.39 6.22 -7.52
CA VAL A 29 -21.24 5.73 -8.63
C VAL A 29 -22.12 4.58 -8.16
N ILE A 30 -21.57 3.62 -7.41
CA ILE A 30 -22.35 2.51 -6.84
C ILE A 30 -23.45 3.05 -5.90
N GLY A 31 -23.12 3.98 -5.01
CA GLY A 31 -24.08 4.59 -4.09
C GLY A 31 -25.19 5.36 -4.81
N LEU A 32 -24.84 6.11 -5.87
CA LEU A 32 -25.82 6.79 -6.72
C LEU A 32 -26.75 5.81 -7.42
N GLN A 33 -26.23 4.70 -7.94
CA GLN A 33 -27.03 3.67 -8.61
C GLN A 33 -28.02 3.00 -7.63
N ILE A 34 -27.57 2.66 -6.42
CA ILE A 34 -28.45 2.11 -5.37
C ILE A 34 -29.56 3.11 -5.00
N THR A 35 -29.18 4.38 -4.82
CA THR A 35 -30.14 5.45 -4.48
C THR A 35 -31.16 5.66 -5.60
N ALA A 36 -30.71 5.67 -6.86
CA ALA A 36 -31.59 5.80 -8.01
C ALA A 36 -32.55 4.62 -8.13
N ILE A 37 -32.09 3.38 -7.92
CA ILE A 37 -32.96 2.21 -7.92
C ILE A 37 -34.03 2.33 -6.83
N ASN A 38 -33.66 2.71 -5.61
CA ASN A 38 -34.61 2.89 -4.51
C ASN A 38 -35.63 4.02 -4.75
N LEU A 39 -35.26 5.08 -5.46
CA LEU A 39 -36.16 6.22 -5.72
C LEU A 39 -37.07 6.01 -6.93
N PHE A 40 -36.58 5.34 -7.98
CA PHE A 40 -37.25 5.28 -9.28
C PHE A 40 -37.82 3.90 -9.64
N SER A 41 -37.46 2.83 -8.92
CA SER A 41 -37.99 1.49 -9.18
C SER A 41 -39.18 1.20 -8.27
N SER A 42 -40.38 1.10 -8.83
CA SER A 42 -41.60 0.74 -8.10
C SER A 42 -41.69 -0.77 -7.81
N GLU A 43 -41.12 -1.59 -8.69
CA GLU A 43 -41.02 -3.04 -8.53
C GLU A 43 -39.66 -3.54 -9.00
N ILE A 44 -39.14 -4.59 -8.32
CA ILE A 44 -37.85 -5.19 -8.66
C ILE A 44 -38.10 -6.42 -9.52
N ASP A 45 -37.99 -6.24 -10.84
CA ASP A 45 -38.05 -7.33 -11.80
C ASP A 45 -36.79 -8.21 -11.76
N TRP A 46 -36.79 -9.31 -12.52
CA TRP A 46 -35.66 -10.25 -12.52
C TRP A 46 -34.37 -9.62 -13.06
N ILE A 47 -34.47 -8.66 -13.98
CA ILE A 47 -33.33 -7.95 -14.57
C ILE A 47 -32.68 -7.09 -13.49
N LEU A 48 -33.46 -6.28 -12.77
CA LEU A 48 -32.98 -5.47 -11.65
C LEU A 48 -32.37 -6.32 -10.54
N LYS A 49 -32.92 -7.51 -10.24
CA LYS A 49 -32.31 -8.43 -9.27
C LYS A 49 -30.91 -8.88 -9.70
N VAL A 50 -30.75 -9.26 -10.98
CA VAL A 50 -29.45 -9.67 -11.52
C VAL A 50 -28.48 -8.48 -11.53
N SER A 51 -28.94 -7.30 -11.93
CA SER A 51 -28.14 -6.07 -11.90
C SER A 51 -27.69 -5.71 -10.48
N LEU A 52 -28.57 -5.83 -9.48
CA LEU A 52 -28.24 -5.57 -8.08
C LEU A 52 -27.20 -6.57 -7.55
N ALA A 53 -27.30 -7.85 -7.94
CA ALA A 53 -26.33 -8.87 -7.56
C ALA A 53 -24.94 -8.59 -8.16
N LEU A 54 -24.88 -8.19 -9.45
CA LEU A 54 -23.65 -7.76 -10.12
C LEU A 54 -23.05 -6.51 -9.47
N LEU A 55 -23.92 -5.54 -9.14
CA LEU A 55 -23.53 -4.31 -8.46
C LEU A 55 -22.94 -4.59 -7.07
N PHE A 56 -23.55 -5.51 -6.32
CA PHE A 56 -23.06 -5.94 -5.02
C PHE A 56 -21.70 -6.64 -5.13
N LEU A 57 -21.49 -7.51 -6.13
CA LEU A 57 -20.18 -8.09 -6.41
C LEU A 57 -19.15 -7.01 -6.75
N GLY A 58 -19.50 -6.03 -7.57
CA GLY A 58 -18.63 -4.89 -7.90
C GLY A 58 -18.28 -4.03 -6.69
N PHE A 59 -19.23 -3.84 -5.77
CA PHE A 59 -19.00 -3.17 -4.50
C PHE A 59 -18.00 -3.92 -3.63
N LEU A 60 -18.16 -5.25 -3.49
CA LEU A 60 -17.20 -6.07 -2.76
C LEU A 60 -15.80 -5.99 -3.37
N VAL A 61 -15.69 -6.09 -4.70
CA VAL A 61 -14.40 -5.94 -5.39
C VAL A 61 -13.77 -4.56 -5.14
N THR A 62 -14.58 -3.51 -5.14
CA THR A 62 -14.12 -2.14 -4.84
C THR A 62 -13.62 -2.02 -3.40
N LEU A 63 -14.33 -2.61 -2.43
CA LEU A 63 -13.88 -2.68 -1.03
C LEU A 63 -12.60 -3.51 -0.86
N PHE A 64 -12.47 -4.62 -1.58
CA PHE A 64 -11.24 -5.40 -1.58
C PHE A 64 -10.05 -4.63 -2.19
N SER A 65 -10.30 -3.81 -3.22
CA SER A 65 -9.30 -2.92 -3.82
C SER A 65 -8.83 -1.81 -2.85
N PHE A 66 -9.64 -1.44 -1.87
CA PHE A 66 -9.26 -0.49 -0.82
C PHE A 66 -8.23 -1.06 0.16
N PHE A 67 -8.17 -2.39 0.33
CA PHE A 67 -7.18 -2.96 1.23
C PHE A 67 -5.79 -2.67 0.69
N PRO A 68 -4.96 -1.92 1.44
CA PRO A 68 -3.60 -1.70 1.02
C PRO A 68 -2.96 -3.07 0.86
N ARG A 69 -2.36 -3.32 -0.30
CA ARG A 69 -1.50 -4.49 -0.51
C ARG A 69 -0.16 -4.29 0.20
N THR A 70 -0.19 -3.74 1.41
CA THR A 70 0.83 -4.04 2.40
C THR A 70 0.69 -5.53 2.64
N ARG A 71 1.77 -6.27 2.53
CA ARG A 71 1.78 -7.68 2.93
C ARG A 71 1.51 -7.67 4.43
N THR A 72 0.25 -7.66 4.82
CA THR A 72 -0.17 -7.57 6.21
C THR A 72 0.45 -8.77 6.90
N GLN A 73 1.30 -8.49 7.90
CA GLN A 73 1.93 -9.49 8.75
C GLN A 73 0.92 -10.49 9.35
N ILE A 74 -0.37 -10.14 9.34
CA ILE A 74 -1.49 -10.94 9.83
C ILE A 74 -1.68 -12.25 9.02
N LEU A 75 -1.48 -12.25 7.69
CA LEU A 75 -1.55 -13.50 6.90
C LEU A 75 -0.22 -14.27 6.84
N ASN A 76 0.88 -13.61 7.21
CA ASN A 76 2.24 -14.14 7.12
C ASN A 76 2.85 -14.50 8.48
N HIS A 77 2.07 -14.62 9.54
CA HIS A 77 2.61 -15.09 10.82
C HIS A 77 3.17 -16.53 10.73
N SER A 78 2.82 -17.29 9.68
CA SER A 78 3.44 -18.59 9.36
C SER A 78 4.48 -18.55 8.23
N SER A 79 4.64 -17.44 7.52
CA SER A 79 5.75 -17.31 6.57
C SER A 79 6.93 -16.78 7.35
N LYS A 80 7.78 -17.69 7.83
CA LYS A 80 9.11 -17.39 8.35
C LYS A 80 9.68 -16.25 7.51
N ARG A 81 9.88 -15.06 8.11
CA ARG A 81 10.54 -13.94 7.41
C ARG A 81 11.74 -14.54 6.71
N LYS A 82 11.84 -14.34 5.38
CA LYS A 82 12.96 -14.89 4.62
C LYS A 82 14.24 -14.48 5.37
N PRO A 83 15.17 -15.41 5.62
CA PRO A 83 16.43 -15.07 6.27
C PRO A 83 17.11 -13.98 5.44
N ILE A 84 17.80 -13.08 6.13
CA ILE A 84 18.62 -12.04 5.53
C ILE A 84 19.49 -12.69 4.46
N GLY A 85 19.39 -12.19 3.24
CA GLY A 85 20.03 -12.80 2.07
C GLY A 85 20.97 -11.82 1.36
N PRO A 86 22.05 -12.30 0.73
CA PRO A 86 22.95 -11.46 -0.08
C PRO A 86 22.32 -10.94 -1.37
N LEU A 87 21.09 -11.38 -1.70
CA LEU A 87 20.30 -10.95 -2.85
C LEU A 87 19.13 -10.03 -2.46
N ASP A 88 19.07 -9.62 -1.19
CA ASP A 88 18.01 -8.75 -0.71
C ASP A 88 18.14 -7.36 -1.35
N ASN A 89 17.03 -6.83 -1.87
CA ASN A 89 17.00 -5.51 -2.48
C ASN A 89 16.81 -4.46 -1.37
N LEU A 90 17.91 -3.83 -0.96
CA LEU A 90 17.91 -2.82 0.11
C LEU A 90 17.10 -1.55 -0.20
N LEU A 91 16.52 -1.41 -1.40
CA LEU A 91 15.58 -0.35 -1.75
C LEU A 91 14.12 -0.80 -1.70
N PHE A 92 13.86 -2.10 -1.54
CA PHE A 92 12.53 -2.68 -1.49
C PHE A 92 12.07 -2.92 -0.04
N TYR A 93 10.93 -2.35 0.34
CA TYR A 93 10.45 -2.36 1.73
C TYR A 93 10.36 -3.77 2.37
N ASP A 94 9.95 -4.81 1.62
CA ASP A 94 9.82 -6.18 2.17
C ASP A 94 11.19 -6.76 2.57
N ASP A 95 12.26 -6.31 1.93
CA ASP A 95 13.62 -6.70 2.23
C ASP A 95 14.21 -5.81 3.35
N ILE A 96 13.98 -4.50 3.31
CA ILE A 96 14.38 -3.55 4.38
C ILE A 96 13.77 -3.95 5.74
N ALA A 97 12.50 -4.37 5.75
CA ALA A 97 11.77 -4.73 6.97
C ALA A 97 12.35 -5.96 7.72
N LYS A 98 13.32 -6.66 7.13
CA LYS A 98 14.06 -7.75 7.78
C LYS A 98 15.19 -7.26 8.68
N TYR A 99 15.71 -6.07 8.42
CA TYR A 99 16.88 -5.50 9.09
C TYR A 99 16.45 -4.60 10.25
N SER A 100 17.25 -4.57 11.31
CA SER A 100 17.23 -3.46 12.27
C SER A 100 17.80 -2.19 11.63
N LEU A 101 17.54 -1.03 12.24
CA LEU A 101 18.06 0.26 11.74
C LEU A 101 19.58 0.22 11.54
N ASP A 102 20.31 -0.27 12.55
CA ASP A 102 21.78 -0.32 12.52
C ASP A 102 22.29 -1.27 11.42
N GLU A 103 21.69 -2.46 11.30
CA GLU A 103 22.06 -3.43 10.26
C GLU A 103 21.76 -2.91 8.85
N TYR A 104 20.66 -2.19 8.68
CA TYR A 104 20.28 -1.61 7.39
C TYR A 104 21.29 -0.56 6.93
N PHE A 105 21.74 0.33 7.83
CA PHE A 105 22.74 1.34 7.53
C PHE A 105 24.08 0.73 7.09
N VAL A 106 24.51 -0.33 7.76
CA VAL A 106 25.74 -1.05 7.40
C VAL A 106 25.62 -1.70 6.02
N GLU A 107 24.53 -2.40 5.75
CA GLU A 107 24.35 -3.10 4.46
C GLU A 107 24.15 -2.13 3.29
N ILE A 108 23.40 -1.03 3.49
CA ILE A 108 23.21 -0.05 2.41
C ILE A 108 24.50 0.72 2.12
N GLY A 109 25.31 1.01 3.15
CA GLY A 109 26.63 1.63 2.99
C GLY A 109 27.56 0.79 2.11
N LYS A 110 27.55 -0.55 2.29
CA LYS A 110 28.29 -1.48 1.43
C LYS A 110 27.83 -1.43 -0.04
N CYS A 111 26.53 -1.28 -0.30
CA CYS A 111 26.00 -1.16 -1.66
C CYS A 111 26.44 0.13 -2.37
N PHE A 112 26.62 1.23 -1.64
CA PHE A 112 27.03 2.53 -2.20
C PHE A 112 28.54 2.79 -2.15
N GLY A 113 29.33 1.89 -1.56
CA GLY A 113 30.79 2.02 -1.48
C GLY A 113 31.28 3.05 -0.45
N GLU A 114 30.40 3.52 0.44
CA GLU A 114 30.79 4.34 1.59
C GLU A 114 31.25 3.43 2.73
N GLN A 115 32.53 3.52 3.11
CA GLN A 115 32.97 3.02 4.41
C GLN A 115 32.31 3.90 5.47
N THR A 116 31.29 3.36 6.14
CA THR A 116 30.69 3.99 7.31
C THR A 116 31.73 3.93 8.43
N ASP A 117 32.39 5.06 8.70
CA ASP A 117 33.33 5.20 9.81
C ASP A 117 32.50 5.15 11.10
N ASP A 118 32.68 4.09 11.91
CA ASP A 118 31.93 3.75 13.13
C ASP A 118 31.83 4.88 14.18
N LYS A 119 32.52 6.01 13.98
CA LYS A 119 32.65 7.10 14.94
C LYS A 119 31.54 8.16 14.89
N VAL A 120 30.71 8.22 13.86
CA VAL A 120 29.69 9.29 13.76
C VAL A 120 28.51 9.05 14.71
N TYR A 121 28.24 7.80 15.08
CA TYR A 121 27.09 7.43 15.91
C TYR A 121 27.23 7.78 17.41
N LEU A 122 28.43 8.12 17.88
CA LEU A 122 28.64 8.56 19.27
C LEU A 122 28.41 10.08 19.49
N LEU A 123 28.26 10.87 18.42
CA LEU A 123 28.15 12.33 18.53
C LEU A 123 26.74 12.89 18.34
N LEU A 124 25.77 12.06 17.94
CA LEU A 124 24.36 12.46 17.79
C LEU A 124 23.47 11.99 18.97
N GLY A 125 24.06 11.34 19.97
CA GLY A 125 23.39 10.81 21.16
C GLY A 125 23.82 11.43 22.49
N ALA A 126 24.32 12.67 22.50
CA ALA A 126 24.64 13.44 23.70
C ALA A 126 23.93 14.81 23.69
#